data_AF-A0A0H4PUQ5-F1
#
_entry.id   AF-A0A0H4PUQ5-F1
#
_cell.length_a   1.000
_cell.length_b   1.000
_cell.length_c   1.000
_cell.angle_alpha   90.00
_cell.angle_beta   90.00
_cell.angle_gamma   90.00
#
_symmetry.space_group_name_H-M   'P 1'
#
loop_
_entity.id
_entity.type
_entity.pdbx_description
1 polymer ?
#
loop_
_entity_poly.entity_id
_entity_poly.type
_entity_poly.pdbx_seq_one_letter_code
_entity_poly.pdbx_strand_id
1 'polypeptide(L)'
;MIVLGMTLVGFIAFTEHKTENRALTELEVHVEGVSDVYFVDEKEVTELLTNAFPGLLSNTSREKVSIHAVEKKVEAHPFVKKAEVFEDLKGTLMVKVNQHVPIARIVRPMAADGYISSTGKILPTSSNYTTRVLILTGSKAEALLKENDLSISNAPLLELIEYINSNPFWTAQISALELLRNGDINMYQQVGKQVIEFGKPENIEMKFRKIKTYYKKILPQKGWNTYDRVNVKYKDQIICE
;
A
#
# COMPACT_ATOMS: atom_id res chain seq x y z
N MET A 1 -15.32 -56.33 21.17
CA MET A 1 -14.86 -55.06 21.81
C MET A 1 -13.34 -54.92 21.76
N ILE A 2 -12.55 -55.92 22.17
CA ILE A 2 -11.07 -55.86 22.19
C ILE A 2 -10.45 -55.69 20.78
N VAL A 3 -10.94 -56.42 19.78
CA VAL A 3 -10.44 -56.32 18.39
C VAL A 3 -10.73 -54.94 17.78
N LEU A 4 -11.90 -54.38 18.07
CA LEU A 4 -12.31 -53.06 17.58
C LEU A 4 -11.46 -51.92 18.20
N GLY A 5 -11.07 -52.08 19.46
CA GLY A 5 -10.15 -51.16 20.15
C GLY A 5 -8.74 -51.20 19.57
N MET A 6 -8.20 -52.40 19.29
CA MET A 6 -6.88 -52.55 18.66
C MET A 6 -6.82 -51.98 17.24
N THR A 7 -7.89 -52.15 16.45
CA THR A 7 -7.94 -51.54 15.11
C THR A 7 -7.98 -50.02 15.18
N LEU A 8 -8.75 -49.45 16.13
CA LEU A 8 -8.86 -48.00 16.28
C LEU A 8 -7.53 -47.38 16.74
N VAL A 9 -6.85 -48.02 17.70
CA VAL A 9 -5.51 -47.61 18.17
C VAL A 9 -4.47 -47.73 17.06
N GLY A 10 -4.54 -48.78 16.23
CA GLY A 10 -3.68 -48.93 15.06
C GLY A 10 -3.86 -47.82 14.03
N PHE A 11 -5.10 -47.41 13.76
CA PHE A 11 -5.38 -46.28 12.87
C PHE A 11 -4.89 -44.95 13.44
N ILE A 12 -5.11 -44.68 14.73
CA ILE A 12 -4.65 -43.45 15.40
C ILE A 12 -3.11 -43.38 15.39
N ALA A 13 -2.44 -44.47 15.79
CA ALA A 13 -0.98 -44.54 15.79
C ALA A 13 -0.38 -44.40 14.37
N PHE A 14 -1.04 -44.97 13.35
CA PHE A 14 -0.62 -44.82 11.96
C PHE A 14 -0.80 -43.39 11.45
N THR A 15 -1.89 -42.71 11.83
CA THR A 15 -2.08 -41.30 11.49
C THR A 15 -1.07 -40.40 12.20
N GLU A 16 -0.76 -40.67 13.47
CA GLU A 16 0.17 -39.88 14.27
C GLU A 16 1.61 -40.03 13.73
N HIS A 17 2.03 -41.26 13.41
CA HIS A 17 3.36 -41.53 12.84
C HIS A 17 3.54 -40.97 11.42
N LYS A 18 2.46 -40.89 10.63
CA LYS A 18 2.48 -40.30 9.27
C LYS A 18 2.44 -38.77 9.28
N THR A 19 2.16 -38.15 10.43
CA THR A 19 2.08 -36.70 10.61
C THR A 19 3.37 -36.14 11.24
N GLU A 20 4.09 -36.91 12.06
CA GLU A 20 5.34 -36.45 12.68
C GLU A 20 6.55 -36.36 11.72
N ASN A 21 6.55 -37.09 10.61
CA ASN A 21 7.76 -37.36 9.81
C ASN A 21 7.72 -36.84 8.35
N ARG A 22 6.88 -35.85 8.05
CA ARG A 22 6.84 -35.26 6.69
C ARG A 22 7.95 -34.23 6.54
N ALA A 23 8.82 -34.46 5.55
CA ALA A 23 9.78 -33.47 5.11
C ALA A 23 9.09 -32.44 4.21
N LEU A 24 9.51 -31.19 4.29
CA LEU A 24 9.12 -30.16 3.34
C LEU A 24 9.71 -30.52 1.97
N THR A 25 8.83 -30.70 0.99
CA THR A 25 9.20 -31.19 -0.35
C THR A 25 9.25 -30.07 -1.37
N GLU A 26 8.47 -29.00 -1.17
CA GLU A 26 8.30 -27.92 -2.13
C GLU A 26 8.00 -26.59 -1.41
N LEU A 27 8.40 -25.48 -2.02
CA LEU A 27 8.09 -24.11 -1.58
C LEU A 27 7.30 -23.43 -2.69
N GLU A 28 6.10 -22.96 -2.37
CA GLU A 28 5.25 -22.24 -3.30
C GLU A 28 4.92 -20.85 -2.70
N VAL A 29 5.27 -19.80 -3.45
CA VAL A 29 5.03 -18.42 -3.06
C VAL A 29 3.96 -17.82 -3.96
N HIS A 30 2.97 -17.18 -3.36
CA HIS A 30 1.91 -16.48 -4.05
C HIS A 30 1.79 -15.05 -3.56
N VAL A 31 2.00 -14.09 -4.46
CA VAL A 31 1.74 -12.67 -4.17
C VAL A 31 0.32 -12.33 -4.60
N GLU A 32 -0.50 -11.83 -3.68
CA GLU A 32 -1.87 -11.43 -4.00
C GLU A 32 -1.86 -10.24 -4.96
N GLY A 33 -2.38 -10.47 -6.17
CA GLY A 33 -2.43 -9.48 -7.23
C GLY A 33 -3.40 -8.34 -6.90
N VAL A 34 -2.89 -7.12 -6.92
CA VAL A 34 -3.69 -5.89 -6.89
C VAL A 34 -3.36 -5.10 -8.15
N SER A 35 -4.38 -4.57 -8.84
CA SER A 35 -4.18 -3.80 -10.08
C SER A 35 -3.15 -2.69 -9.86
N ASP A 36 -2.17 -2.58 -10.75
CA ASP A 36 -1.12 -1.56 -10.73
C ASP A 36 -0.24 -1.55 -9.46
N VAL A 37 -0.13 -2.69 -8.78
CA VAL A 37 0.79 -2.90 -7.65
C VAL A 37 1.65 -4.14 -7.92
N TYR A 38 2.94 -3.92 -8.16
CA TYR A 38 3.91 -4.98 -8.46
C TYR A 38 5.22 -4.74 -7.69
N PHE A 39 5.10 -4.42 -6.40
CA PHE A 39 6.23 -4.06 -5.55
C PHE A 39 6.94 -5.26 -4.91
N VAL A 40 6.30 -6.44 -4.93
CA VAL A 40 6.85 -7.69 -4.44
C VAL A 40 6.76 -8.74 -5.55
N ASP A 41 7.87 -9.40 -5.84
CA ASP A 41 7.94 -10.49 -6.82
C ASP A 41 8.04 -11.86 -6.12
N GLU A 42 7.35 -12.87 -6.66
CA GLU A 42 7.36 -14.23 -6.11
C GLU A 42 8.75 -14.86 -6.10
N LYS A 43 9.57 -14.59 -7.12
CA LYS A 43 10.94 -15.11 -7.20
C LYS A 43 11.83 -14.42 -6.18
N GLU A 44 11.69 -13.10 -6.02
CA GLU A 44 12.43 -12.35 -4.99
C GLU A 44 12.16 -12.89 -3.58
N VAL A 45 10.88 -13.17 -3.26
CA VAL A 45 10.50 -13.76 -1.97
C VAL A 45 11.03 -15.19 -1.84
N THR A 46 10.97 -15.98 -2.92
CA THR A 46 11.53 -17.34 -2.94
C THR A 46 13.03 -17.31 -2.66
N GLU A 47 13.79 -16.48 -3.36
CA GLU A 47 15.24 -16.30 -3.15
C GLU A 47 15.55 -15.83 -1.73
N LEU A 48 14.78 -14.85 -1.22
CA LEU A 48 14.91 -14.36 0.15
C LEU A 48 14.75 -15.48 1.18
N LEU A 49 13.77 -16.36 1.00
CA LEU A 49 13.52 -17.49 1.90
C LEU A 49 14.58 -18.58 1.77
N THR A 50 14.96 -18.94 0.55
CA THR A 50 15.96 -19.99 0.31
C THR A 50 17.33 -19.59 0.85
N ASN A 51 17.70 -18.30 0.74
CA ASN A 51 18.93 -17.76 1.29
C ASN A 51 18.92 -17.66 2.83
N ALA A 52 17.78 -17.29 3.41
CA ALA A 52 17.64 -17.15 4.87
C ALA A 52 17.53 -18.51 5.57
N PHE A 53 16.99 -19.52 4.88
CA PHE A 53 16.77 -20.86 5.39
C PHE A 53 17.32 -21.90 4.40
N PRO A 54 18.66 -22.08 4.30
CA PRO A 54 19.26 -23.04 3.35
C PRO A 54 18.81 -24.50 3.54
N GLY A 55 18.25 -24.83 4.71
CA GLY A 55 17.67 -26.13 5.04
C GLY A 55 16.17 -26.28 4.77
N LEU A 56 15.47 -25.25 4.26
CA LEU A 56 14.01 -25.22 4.13
C LEU A 56 13.45 -26.40 3.31
N LEU A 57 14.17 -26.80 2.25
CA LEU A 57 13.82 -27.92 1.36
C LEU A 57 14.70 -29.15 1.58
N SER A 58 15.52 -29.15 2.63
CA SER A 58 16.44 -30.26 2.88
C SER A 58 15.73 -31.41 3.59
N ASN A 59 15.83 -32.60 2.99
CA ASN A 59 15.27 -33.86 3.51
C ASN A 59 15.98 -34.38 4.79
N THR A 60 16.93 -33.60 5.31
CA THR A 60 17.76 -33.96 6.46
C THR A 60 17.04 -33.52 7.74
N SER A 61 16.30 -34.48 8.31
CA SER A 61 15.69 -34.43 9.64
C SER A 61 16.50 -33.60 10.66
N ARG A 62 15.91 -32.47 11.13
CA ARG A 62 15.88 -31.92 12.52
C ARG A 62 16.12 -30.43 12.75
N GLU A 63 15.74 -29.55 11.84
CA GLU A 63 15.20 -28.26 12.28
C GLU A 63 13.92 -27.99 11.50
N LYS A 64 12.76 -28.24 12.12
CA LYS A 64 11.49 -27.73 11.59
C LYS A 64 11.65 -26.22 11.54
N VAL A 65 11.81 -25.67 10.33
CA VAL A 65 11.85 -24.22 10.16
C VAL A 65 10.55 -23.69 10.73
N SER A 66 10.66 -22.79 11.70
CA SER A 66 9.48 -22.22 12.35
C SER A 66 8.68 -21.45 11.30
N ILE A 67 7.42 -21.85 11.07
CA ILE A 67 6.47 -21.14 10.21
C ILE A 67 6.46 -19.65 10.56
N HIS A 68 6.47 -19.34 11.86
CA HIS A 68 6.54 -17.97 12.35
C HIS A 68 7.83 -17.24 11.95
N ALA A 69 8.97 -17.93 11.91
CA ALA A 69 10.22 -17.33 11.47
C ALA A 69 10.21 -17.04 9.95
N VAL A 70 9.59 -17.92 9.15
CA VAL A 70 9.37 -17.69 7.72
C VAL A 70 8.47 -16.48 7.51
N GLU A 71 7.32 -16.41 8.19
CA GLU A 71 6.41 -15.26 8.15
C GLU A 71 7.13 -13.97 8.48
N LYS A 72 7.82 -13.92 9.62
CA LYS A 72 8.56 -12.73 10.05
C LYS A 72 9.64 -12.32 9.06
N LYS A 73 10.28 -13.28 8.40
CA LYS A 73 11.31 -13.01 7.41
C LYS A 73 10.73 -12.38 6.14
N VAL A 74 9.57 -12.84 5.68
CA VAL A 74 8.85 -12.24 4.54
C VAL A 74 8.28 -10.88 4.91
N GLU A 75 7.68 -10.74 6.10
CA GLU A 75 7.13 -9.47 6.61
C GLU A 75 8.19 -8.39 6.83
N ALA A 76 9.47 -8.76 6.95
CA ALA A 76 10.57 -7.80 7.03
C ALA A 76 10.82 -7.08 5.69
N HIS A 77 10.30 -7.60 4.58
CA HIS A 77 10.38 -6.94 3.28
C HIS A 77 9.51 -5.65 3.29
N PRO A 78 10.06 -4.46 2.91
CA PRO A 78 9.37 -3.18 3.13
C PRO A 78 7.99 -3.06 2.50
N PHE A 79 7.77 -3.74 1.37
CA PHE A 79 6.52 -3.71 0.62
C PHE A 79 5.52 -4.80 1.04
N VAL A 80 5.89 -5.72 1.92
CA VAL A 80 4.99 -6.73 2.46
C VAL A 80 4.17 -6.15 3.61
N LYS A 81 2.85 -6.20 3.47
CA LYS A 81 1.90 -5.81 4.51
C LYS A 81 1.66 -6.97 5.48
N LYS A 82 1.53 -8.19 4.96
CA LYS A 82 1.29 -9.41 5.73
C LYS A 82 1.79 -10.61 4.95
N ALA A 83 2.35 -11.58 5.65
CA ALA A 83 2.61 -12.92 5.10
C ALA A 83 1.82 -13.96 5.90
N GLU A 84 1.26 -14.94 5.21
CA GLU A 84 0.63 -16.11 5.82
C GLU A 84 1.35 -17.35 5.31
N VAL A 85 1.90 -18.15 6.22
CA VAL A 85 2.66 -19.35 5.86
C VAL A 85 1.98 -20.58 6.45
N PHE A 86 1.81 -21.61 5.64
CA PHE A 86 1.22 -22.86 6.07
C PHE A 86 1.73 -24.03 5.23
N GLU A 87 1.67 -25.23 5.78
CA GLU A 87 2.03 -26.47 5.08
C GLU A 87 0.76 -27.16 4.57
N ASP A 88 0.78 -27.63 3.33
CA ASP A 88 -0.31 -28.43 2.78
C ASP A 88 -0.20 -29.93 3.15
N LEU A 89 -1.21 -30.73 2.77
CA LEU A 89 -1.22 -32.17 3.04
C LEU A 89 -0.18 -32.96 2.23
N LYS A 90 0.53 -32.34 1.28
CA LYS A 90 1.58 -32.96 0.47
C LYS A 90 2.99 -32.63 0.99
N GLY A 91 3.11 -31.73 1.97
CA GLY A 91 4.41 -31.26 2.47
C GLY A 91 4.95 -30.07 1.68
N THR A 92 4.08 -29.31 1.01
CA THR A 92 4.41 -28.05 0.33
C THR A 92 4.27 -26.90 1.31
N LEU A 93 5.32 -26.09 1.46
CA LEU A 93 5.25 -24.85 2.23
C LEU A 93 4.67 -23.75 1.35
N MET A 94 3.46 -23.32 1.68
CA MET A 94 2.73 -22.26 0.98
C MET A 94 2.96 -20.93 1.68
N VAL A 95 3.37 -19.92 0.92
CA VAL A 95 3.60 -18.55 1.41
C VAL A 95 2.70 -17.62 0.64
N LYS A 96 1.65 -17.10 1.30
CA LYS A 96 0.79 -16.06 0.74
C LYS A 96 1.27 -14.69 1.19
N VAL A 97 1.44 -13.78 0.24
CA VAL A 97 1.99 -12.45 0.47
C VAL A 97 0.96 -11.39 0.10
N ASN A 98 0.56 -10.59 1.08
CA ASN A 98 -0.17 -9.35 0.84
C ASN A 98 0.81 -8.18 0.83
N GLN A 99 0.82 -7.43 -0.26
CA GLN A 99 1.64 -6.24 -0.40
C GLN A 99 0.90 -4.97 0.03
N HIS A 100 1.67 -3.95 0.44
CA HIS A 100 1.13 -2.61 0.63
C HIS A 100 0.69 -2.03 -0.72
N VAL A 101 -0.41 -1.27 -0.71
CA VAL A 101 -0.94 -0.57 -1.89
C VAL A 101 -0.58 0.91 -1.79
N PRO A 102 0.36 1.43 -2.59
CA PRO A 102 0.66 2.86 -2.62
C PRO A 102 -0.52 3.67 -3.17
N ILE A 103 -0.84 4.80 -2.55
CA ILE A 103 -1.93 5.71 -2.97
C ILE A 103 -1.44 7.14 -3.22
N ALA A 104 -0.23 7.47 -2.77
CA ALA A 104 0.44 8.72 -3.08
C ALA A 104 1.96 8.54 -3.13
N ARG A 105 2.66 9.40 -3.87
CA ARG A 105 4.12 9.45 -3.95
C ARG A 105 4.61 10.83 -3.52
N ILE A 106 5.51 10.86 -2.55
CA ILE A 106 6.23 12.06 -2.13
C ILE A 106 7.43 12.21 -3.05
N VAL A 107 7.46 13.29 -3.83
CA VAL A 107 8.54 13.58 -4.77
C VAL A 107 9.48 14.62 -4.17
N ARG A 108 10.78 14.33 -4.20
CA ARG A 108 11.83 15.25 -3.73
C ARG A 108 12.71 15.71 -4.90
N PRO A 109 12.94 17.01 -5.10
CA PRO A 109 13.78 17.49 -6.21
C PRO A 109 15.24 17.00 -6.16
N MET A 110 15.79 16.76 -4.96
CA MET A 110 17.21 16.48 -4.75
C MET A 110 17.49 15.26 -3.86
N ALA A 111 16.49 14.42 -3.59
CA ALA A 111 16.63 13.27 -2.71
C ALA A 111 15.70 12.12 -3.16
N ALA A 112 15.85 10.94 -2.54
CA ALA A 112 15.05 9.77 -2.91
C ALA A 112 13.55 10.03 -2.71
N ASP A 113 12.67 9.50 -3.55
CA ASP A 113 11.23 9.64 -3.29
C ASP A 113 10.78 8.72 -2.15
N GLY A 114 9.48 8.75 -1.85
CA GLY A 114 8.83 7.71 -1.06
C GLY A 114 7.36 7.60 -1.43
N TYR A 115 6.70 6.57 -0.91
CA TYR A 115 5.28 6.34 -1.13
C TYR A 115 4.52 6.38 0.18
N ILE A 116 3.24 6.71 0.10
CA ILE A 116 2.28 6.54 1.19
C ILE A 116 1.34 5.42 0.78
N SER A 117 1.26 4.40 1.62
CA SER A 117 0.33 3.29 1.42
C SER A 117 -1.11 3.66 1.80
N SER A 118 -2.07 2.84 1.37
CA SER A 118 -3.48 2.95 1.70
C SER A 118 -3.80 2.82 3.19
N THR A 119 -2.82 2.43 4.02
CA THR A 119 -2.95 2.40 5.49
C THR A 119 -2.21 3.55 6.16
N GLY A 120 -1.65 4.49 5.40
CA GLY A 120 -0.85 5.61 5.92
C GLY A 120 0.63 5.31 6.11
N LYS A 121 1.08 4.06 6.03
CA LYS A 121 2.50 3.68 6.18
C LYS A 121 3.36 4.33 5.10
N ILE A 122 4.49 4.90 5.50
CA ILE A 122 5.51 5.43 4.59
C ILE A 122 6.36 4.27 4.07
N LEU A 123 6.50 4.19 2.75
CA LEU A 123 7.25 3.15 2.06
C LEU A 123 8.43 3.77 1.29
N PRO A 124 9.56 3.06 1.17
CA PRO A 124 10.64 3.48 0.29
C PRO A 124 10.24 3.34 -1.19
N THR A 125 11.08 3.83 -2.09
CA THR A 125 10.93 3.53 -3.52
C THR A 125 11.36 2.10 -3.84
N SER A 126 10.67 1.46 -4.78
CA SER A 126 11.15 0.21 -5.39
C SER A 126 12.08 0.53 -6.56
N SER A 127 13.15 -0.26 -6.72
CA SER A 127 14.00 -0.23 -7.91
C SER A 127 13.33 -0.91 -9.12
N ASN A 128 12.33 -1.76 -8.87
CA ASN A 128 11.79 -2.68 -9.86
C ASN A 128 10.48 -2.17 -10.45
N TYR A 129 9.75 -1.30 -9.74
CA TYR A 129 8.44 -0.84 -10.17
C TYR A 129 8.14 0.61 -9.73
N THR A 130 7.40 1.32 -10.58
CA THR A 130 6.86 2.65 -10.31
C THR A 130 5.38 2.65 -10.66
N THR A 131 4.54 2.93 -9.68
CA THR A 131 3.08 3.03 -9.86
C THR A 131 2.65 4.48 -10.13
N ARG A 132 1.50 4.64 -10.80
CA ARG A 132 0.87 5.95 -11.06
C ARG A 132 -0.08 6.28 -9.90
N VAL A 133 0.35 7.18 -9.04
CA VAL A 133 -0.39 7.62 -7.85
C VAL A 133 -0.33 9.14 -7.69
N LEU A 134 -1.16 9.69 -6.83
CA LEU A 134 -1.20 11.12 -6.52
C LEU A 134 0.18 11.63 -6.07
N ILE A 135 0.66 12.71 -6.69
CA ILE A 135 1.98 13.28 -6.35
C ILE A 135 1.85 14.26 -5.19
N LEU A 136 2.72 14.16 -4.19
CA LEU A 136 2.86 15.13 -3.12
C LEU A 136 4.21 15.84 -3.24
N THR A 137 4.19 17.17 -3.20
CA THR A 137 5.37 18.03 -3.25
C THR A 137 5.35 19.11 -2.17
N GLY A 138 6.41 19.90 -2.10
CA GLY A 138 6.54 21.01 -1.17
C GLY A 138 7.24 20.62 0.13
N SER A 139 7.76 21.61 0.85
CA SER A 139 8.63 21.38 2.00
C SER A 139 8.01 20.55 3.11
N LYS A 140 6.67 20.59 3.27
CA LYS A 140 5.98 19.80 4.28
C LYS A 140 5.76 18.35 3.83
N ALA A 141 5.70 18.08 2.53
CA ALA A 141 5.68 16.71 2.02
C ALA A 141 6.99 15.98 2.30
N GLU A 142 8.13 16.66 2.15
CA GLU A 142 9.45 16.06 2.45
C GLU A 142 9.58 15.66 3.93
N ALA A 143 8.97 16.44 4.84
CA ALA A 143 8.96 16.13 6.26
C ALA A 143 8.20 14.82 6.57
N LEU A 144 7.20 14.46 5.78
CA LEU A 144 6.43 13.21 5.96
C LEU A 144 7.28 11.96 5.78
N LEU A 145 8.39 12.03 5.02
CA LEU A 145 9.28 10.87 4.84
C LEU A 145 10.04 10.50 6.12
N LYS A 146 10.05 11.37 7.13
CA LYS A 146 10.62 11.07 8.46
C LYS A 146 9.60 10.39 9.38
N GLU A 147 8.34 10.36 8.98
CA GLU A 147 7.27 9.70 9.71
C GLU A 147 7.23 8.22 9.35
N ASN A 148 6.75 7.39 10.26
CA ASN A 148 6.49 5.97 9.97
C ASN A 148 5.07 5.75 9.43
N ASP A 149 4.10 6.49 9.97
CA ASP A 149 2.69 6.29 9.70
C ASP A 149 1.92 7.62 9.69
N LEU A 150 1.37 7.96 8.53
CA LEU A 150 0.58 9.16 8.31
C LEU A 150 -0.78 9.11 9.02
N SER A 151 -1.33 7.93 9.27
CA SER A 151 -2.61 7.79 9.99
C SER A 151 -2.52 8.32 11.42
N ILE A 152 -1.31 8.33 11.99
CA ILE A 152 -1.03 8.85 13.33
C ILE A 152 -0.55 10.31 13.26
N SER A 153 0.42 10.60 12.39
CA SER A 153 1.05 11.93 12.34
C SER A 153 0.20 13.00 11.65
N ASN A 154 -0.66 12.61 10.69
CA ASN A 154 -1.48 13.55 9.93
C ASN A 154 -2.72 12.87 9.28
N ALA A 155 -3.61 12.33 10.11
CA ALA A 155 -4.85 11.69 9.65
C ALA A 155 -5.69 12.53 8.67
N PRO A 156 -5.84 13.87 8.83
CA PRO A 156 -6.63 14.67 7.88
C PRO A 156 -6.04 14.70 6.47
N LEU A 157 -4.71 14.68 6.33
CA LEU A 157 -4.08 14.58 5.01
C LEU A 157 -4.32 13.21 4.37
N LEU A 158 -4.24 12.13 5.16
CA LEU A 158 -4.55 10.78 4.67
C LEU A 158 -6.00 10.70 4.17
N GLU A 159 -6.95 11.24 4.93
CA GLU A 159 -8.36 11.33 4.54
C GLU A 159 -8.55 12.09 3.21
N LEU A 160 -7.81 13.18 3.00
CA LEU A 160 -7.84 13.93 1.75
C LEU A 160 -7.34 13.09 0.55
N ILE A 161 -6.23 12.36 0.74
CA ILE A 161 -5.66 11.50 -0.31
C ILE A 161 -6.64 10.36 -0.63
N GLU A 162 -7.23 9.74 0.37
CA GLU A 162 -8.26 8.70 0.20
C GLU A 162 -9.52 9.24 -0.49
N TYR A 163 -9.96 10.45 -0.16
CA TYR A 163 -11.10 11.09 -0.82
C TYR A 163 -10.86 11.30 -2.32
N ILE A 164 -9.64 11.71 -2.70
CA ILE A 164 -9.27 11.89 -4.12
C ILE A 164 -9.23 10.53 -4.85
N ASN A 165 -8.62 9.52 -4.23
CA ASN A 165 -8.40 8.21 -4.84
C ASN A 165 -9.67 7.32 -4.88
N SER A 166 -10.62 7.54 -3.97
CA SER A 166 -11.90 6.81 -3.95
C SER A 166 -12.88 7.27 -5.04
N ASN A 167 -12.59 8.37 -5.73
CA ASN A 167 -13.46 8.94 -6.74
C ASN A 167 -12.76 9.02 -8.11
N PRO A 168 -13.19 8.23 -9.12
CA PRO A 168 -12.54 8.19 -10.43
C PRO A 168 -12.43 9.56 -11.13
N PHE A 169 -13.41 10.44 -10.92
CA PHE A 169 -13.35 11.80 -11.47
C PHE A 169 -12.25 12.63 -10.80
N TRP A 170 -12.11 12.57 -9.48
CA TRP A 170 -11.07 13.31 -8.76
C TRP A 170 -9.69 12.73 -9.01
N THR A 171 -9.56 11.40 -9.07
CA THR A 171 -8.30 10.72 -9.44
C THR A 171 -7.82 11.12 -10.83
N ALA A 172 -8.75 11.28 -11.80
CA ALA A 172 -8.40 11.72 -13.15
C ALA A 172 -8.10 13.23 -13.25
N GLN A 173 -8.69 14.03 -12.37
CA GLN A 173 -8.60 15.50 -12.45
C GLN A 173 -7.48 16.09 -11.60
N ILE A 174 -7.15 15.51 -10.44
CA ILE A 174 -6.15 16.05 -9.51
C ILE A 174 -4.85 15.25 -9.66
N SER A 175 -3.80 15.93 -10.14
CA SER A 175 -2.51 15.30 -10.46
C SER A 175 -1.49 15.39 -9.31
N ALA A 176 -1.49 16.51 -8.58
CA ALA A 176 -0.57 16.73 -7.49
C ALA A 176 -1.15 17.59 -6.38
N LEU A 177 -0.64 17.39 -5.16
CA LEU A 177 -0.84 18.26 -4.00
C LEU A 177 0.51 18.87 -3.61
N GLU A 178 0.58 20.18 -3.46
CA GLU A 178 1.71 20.86 -2.85
C GLU A 178 1.36 21.23 -1.42
N LEU A 179 2.15 20.73 -0.48
CA LEU A 179 1.98 20.92 0.95
C LEU A 179 2.85 22.11 1.39
N LEU A 180 2.19 23.21 1.72
CA LEU A 180 2.82 24.46 2.11
C LEU A 180 3.28 24.43 3.57
N ARG A 181 4.23 25.32 3.91
CA ARG A 181 4.81 25.42 5.27
C ARG A 181 3.76 25.74 6.33
N ASN A 182 2.75 26.53 6.00
CA ASN A 182 1.65 26.89 6.89
C ASN A 182 0.61 25.77 7.08
N GLY A 183 0.77 24.63 6.40
CA GLY A 183 -0.17 23.50 6.42
C GLY A 183 -1.33 23.62 5.44
N ASP A 184 -1.37 24.67 4.61
CA ASP A 184 -2.29 24.74 3.48
C ASP A 184 -1.83 23.83 2.34
N ILE A 185 -2.78 23.45 1.50
CA ILE A 185 -2.58 22.59 0.35
C ILE A 185 -3.01 23.34 -0.91
N ASN A 186 -2.14 23.33 -1.90
CA ASN A 186 -2.47 23.67 -3.27
C ASN A 186 -2.72 22.38 -4.07
N MET A 187 -3.76 22.35 -4.89
CA MET A 187 -4.00 21.24 -5.81
C MET A 187 -3.70 21.66 -7.24
N TYR A 188 -2.98 20.79 -7.93
CA TYR A 188 -2.72 20.89 -9.35
C TYR A 188 -3.61 19.91 -10.10
N GLN A 189 -4.05 20.36 -11.26
CA GLN A 189 -4.99 19.61 -12.08
C GLN A 189 -4.25 18.93 -13.22
N GLN A 190 -4.86 17.86 -13.74
CA GLN A 190 -4.38 17.21 -14.96
C GLN A 190 -4.60 18.09 -16.21
N VAL A 191 -5.67 18.89 -16.20
CA VAL A 191 -6.05 19.80 -17.28
C VAL A 191 -6.26 21.19 -16.71
N GLY A 192 -5.71 22.19 -17.38
CA GLY A 192 -5.74 23.58 -16.95
C GLY A 192 -4.47 23.99 -16.21
N LYS A 193 -4.24 25.31 -16.17
CA LYS A 193 -3.08 25.91 -15.50
C LYS A 193 -3.42 26.46 -14.11
N GLN A 194 -4.69 26.40 -13.70
CA GLN A 194 -5.13 26.97 -12.43
C GLN A 194 -4.60 26.17 -11.26
N VAL A 195 -4.08 26.90 -10.27
CA VAL A 195 -3.82 26.34 -8.95
C VAL A 195 -5.09 26.46 -8.11
N ILE A 196 -5.55 25.35 -7.55
CA ILE A 196 -6.67 25.35 -6.61
C ILE A 196 -6.10 25.50 -5.20
N GLU A 197 -6.35 26.64 -4.57
CA GLU A 197 -5.97 26.84 -3.17
C GLU A 197 -7.02 26.16 -2.29
N PHE A 198 -6.72 24.94 -1.86
CA PHE A 198 -7.61 24.13 -1.01
C PHE A 198 -7.57 24.60 0.45
N GLY A 199 -6.41 25.10 0.88
CA GLY A 199 -6.14 25.40 2.29
C GLY A 199 -5.90 24.12 3.09
N LYS A 200 -6.15 24.16 4.41
CA LYS A 200 -6.00 22.99 5.28
C LYS A 200 -6.89 21.79 4.86
N PRO A 201 -6.46 20.54 5.11
CA PRO A 201 -7.22 19.32 4.83
C PRO A 201 -8.40 19.13 5.80
N GLU A 202 -9.35 20.06 5.78
CA GLU A 202 -10.55 20.08 6.61
C GLU A 202 -11.77 20.39 5.75
N ASN A 203 -12.96 19.95 6.19
CA ASN A 203 -14.21 20.15 5.45
C ASN A 203 -14.11 19.69 3.98
N ILE A 204 -13.47 18.54 3.76
CA ILE A 204 -13.02 18.06 2.45
C ILE A 204 -14.17 18.03 1.44
N GLU A 205 -15.27 17.38 1.79
CA GLU A 205 -16.43 17.25 0.90
C GLU A 205 -17.00 18.61 0.47
N MET A 206 -17.13 19.56 1.40
CA MET A 206 -17.63 20.90 1.12
C MET A 206 -16.72 21.66 0.16
N LYS A 207 -15.40 21.52 0.30
CA LYS A 207 -14.42 22.12 -0.62
C LYS A 207 -14.48 21.49 -2.00
N PHE A 208 -14.59 20.16 -2.11
CA PHE A 208 -14.77 19.48 -3.40
C PHE A 208 -16.11 19.82 -4.08
N ARG A 209 -17.18 20.07 -3.33
CA ARG A 209 -18.45 20.60 -3.89
C ARG A 209 -18.25 21.98 -4.53
N LYS A 210 -17.42 22.84 -3.94
CA LYS A 210 -17.07 24.14 -4.53
C LYS A 210 -16.21 23.97 -5.79
N ILE A 211 -15.20 23.11 -5.77
CA ILE A 211 -14.39 22.79 -6.97
C ILE A 211 -15.30 22.25 -8.09
N LYS A 212 -16.24 21.36 -7.77
CA LYS A 212 -17.22 20.85 -8.74
C LYS A 212 -18.11 21.94 -9.30
N THR A 213 -18.49 22.91 -8.48
CA THR A 213 -19.28 24.09 -8.91
C THR A 213 -18.46 24.96 -9.85
N TYR A 214 -17.18 25.18 -9.57
CA TYR A 214 -16.26 25.88 -10.45
C TYR A 214 -16.20 25.21 -11.84
N TYR A 215 -15.96 23.89 -11.90
CA TYR A 215 -15.92 23.16 -13.17
C TYR A 215 -17.24 23.17 -13.94
N LYS A 216 -18.38 23.10 -13.25
CA LYS A 216 -19.69 23.01 -13.91
C LYS A 216 -20.28 24.36 -14.33
N LYS A 217 -19.99 25.43 -13.59
CA LYS A 217 -20.67 26.72 -13.78
C LYS A 217 -19.75 27.83 -14.25
N ILE A 218 -18.54 27.92 -13.68
CA ILE A 218 -17.64 29.05 -13.91
C ILE A 218 -16.75 28.78 -15.12
N LEU A 219 -16.09 27.62 -15.14
CA LEU A 219 -15.15 27.23 -16.18
C LEU A 219 -15.76 27.22 -17.60
N PRO A 220 -16.99 26.69 -17.84
CA PRO A 220 -17.58 26.67 -19.18
C PRO A 220 -17.96 28.07 -19.70
N GLN A 221 -18.21 29.01 -18.79
CA GLN A 221 -18.59 30.38 -19.15
C GLN A 221 -17.39 31.30 -19.37
N LYS A 222 -16.29 31.06 -18.66
CA LYS A 222 -15.10 31.93 -18.68
C LYS A 222 -13.99 31.37 -19.57
N GLY A 223 -13.82 30.06 -19.57
CA GLY A 223 -12.77 29.35 -20.31
C GLY A 223 -11.61 28.91 -19.41
N TRP A 224 -10.79 27.98 -19.95
CA TRP A 224 -9.69 27.33 -19.24
C TRP A 224 -8.47 28.20 -18.97
N ASN A 225 -8.40 29.42 -19.52
CA ASN A 225 -7.21 30.27 -19.42
C ASN A 225 -7.47 31.60 -18.71
N THR A 226 -8.69 31.81 -18.20
CA THR A 226 -9.11 33.10 -17.63
C THR A 226 -8.52 33.36 -16.26
N TYR A 227 -8.47 32.32 -15.43
CA TYR A 227 -7.99 32.41 -14.06
C TYR A 227 -6.66 31.65 -13.95
N ASP A 228 -5.82 32.11 -13.04
CA ASP A 228 -4.60 31.43 -12.62
C ASP A 228 -4.79 30.78 -11.24
N ARG A 229 -5.73 31.29 -10.41
CA ARG A 229 -6.02 30.76 -9.07
C ARG A 229 -7.50 30.58 -8.81
N VAL A 230 -7.82 29.50 -8.10
CA VAL A 230 -9.18 29.18 -7.63
C VAL A 230 -9.12 28.85 -6.14
N ASN A 231 -9.54 29.78 -5.30
CA ASN A 231 -9.51 29.62 -3.86
C ASN A 231 -10.83 29.07 -3.33
N VAL A 232 -10.76 27.90 -2.71
CA VAL A 232 -11.90 27.20 -2.09
C VAL A 232 -11.75 27.03 -0.59
N LYS A 233 -10.76 27.67 0.04
CA LYS A 233 -10.48 27.51 1.48
C LYS A 233 -11.58 28.09 2.38
N TYR A 234 -12.26 29.15 1.93
CA TYR A 234 -13.30 29.84 2.70
C TYR A 234 -14.67 29.20 2.55
N LYS A 235 -15.43 29.09 3.63
CA LYS A 235 -16.68 28.34 3.73
C LYS A 235 -17.66 28.61 2.57
N ASP A 236 -18.06 29.87 2.38
CA ASP A 236 -19.21 30.23 1.54
C ASP A 236 -18.85 30.95 0.23
N GLN A 237 -17.60 30.85 -0.22
CA GLN A 237 -17.15 31.55 -1.43
C GLN A 237 -16.15 30.74 -2.26
N ILE A 238 -16.14 31.03 -3.55
CA ILE A 238 -15.11 30.65 -4.51
C ILE A 238 -14.51 31.96 -5.03
N ILE A 239 -13.22 32.18 -4.78
CA ILE A 239 -12.52 33.36 -5.26
C ILE A 239 -11.67 32.93 -6.45
N CYS A 240 -11.89 33.54 -7.62
CA CYS A 240 -11.12 33.26 -8.83
C CYS A 240 -10.32 34.50 -9.20
N GLU A 241 -9.03 34.31 -9.44
CA GLU A 241 -8.08 35.36 -9.83
C GLU A 241 -7.35 34.95 -11.10
#